data_AF-A0A1V4W1H9-F1
#
_entry.id   AF-A0A1V4W1H9-F1
#
_cell.length_a   1.000
_cell.length_b   1.000
_cell.length_c   1.000
_cell.angle_alpha   90.00
_cell.angle_beta   90.00
_cell.angle_gamma   90.00
#
_symmetry.space_group_name_H-M   'P 1'
#
loop_
_entity.id
_entity.type
_entity.pdbx_description
1 polymer ?
#
loop_
_entity_poly.entity_id
_entity_poly.type
_entity_poly.pdbx_seq_one_letter_code
_entity_poly.pdbx_strand_id
1 'polypeptide(L)'
;MEKMMKILDMFLASVPPREGLLFLHRGTPIRKKTLGRRWKAGLSQTGINLEGRRMTPHAMRYTFNTRMRMLVSEKTLQAVIGHKSENMTSHYDRPHMIERLMQLKDQRSAFGKFWDRT
;
A
#
# COMPACT_ATOMS: atom_id res chain seq x y z
N MET A 1 -10.59 -2.98 -7.45
CA MET A 1 -10.38 -4.43 -7.69
C MET A 1 -9.71 -4.67 -9.03
N GLU A 2 -10.26 -4.13 -10.11
CA GLU A 2 -9.75 -4.28 -11.49
C GLU A 2 -8.26 -3.97 -11.67
N LYS A 3 -7.76 -2.82 -11.17
CA LYS A 3 -6.33 -2.45 -11.28
C LYS A 3 -5.38 -3.41 -10.56
N MET A 4 -5.79 -3.98 -9.42
CA MET A 4 -4.98 -4.94 -8.66
C MET A 4 -4.91 -6.28 -9.38
N MET A 5 -6.06 -6.77 -9.87
CA MET A 5 -6.12 -7.99 -10.66
C MET A 5 -5.27 -7.86 -11.92
N LYS A 6 -5.36 -6.73 -12.63
CA LYS A 6 -4.51 -6.43 -13.79
C LYS A 6 -3.00 -6.52 -13.47
N ILE A 7 -2.55 -5.97 -12.34
CA ILE A 7 -1.13 -6.05 -11.94
C ILE A 7 -0.74 -7.50 -11.62
N LEU A 8 -1.61 -8.25 -10.95
CA LEU A 8 -1.37 -9.67 -10.67
C LEU A 8 -1.33 -10.50 -11.96
N ASP A 9 -2.24 -10.25 -12.90
CA ASP A 9 -2.29 -10.93 -14.19
C ASP A 9 -1.03 -10.64 -15.01
N MET A 10 -0.59 -9.37 -15.05
CA MET A 10 0.69 -8.99 -15.67
C MET A 10 1.87 -9.72 -15.02
N PHE A 11 1.90 -9.83 -13.69
CA PHE A 11 2.94 -10.57 -12.99
C PHE A 11 2.91 -12.05 -13.35
N LEU A 12 1.73 -12.69 -13.31
CA LEU A 12 1.55 -14.10 -13.63
C LEU A 12 1.92 -14.41 -15.08
N ALA A 13 1.62 -13.53 -16.03
CA ALA A 13 2.03 -13.65 -17.41
C ALA A 13 3.56 -13.52 -17.60
N SER A 14 4.26 -12.82 -16.68
CA SER A 14 5.71 -12.62 -16.74
C SER A 14 6.53 -13.74 -16.11
N VAL A 15 5.90 -14.72 -15.46
CA VAL A 15 6.57 -15.80 -14.75
C VAL A 15 6.06 -17.17 -15.21
N PRO A 16 6.91 -18.21 -15.25
CA PRO A 16 6.43 -19.56 -15.54
C PRO A 16 5.33 -20.01 -14.56
N PRO A 17 4.28 -20.71 -15.04
CA PRO A 17 3.28 -21.32 -14.20
C PRO A 17 3.91 -22.18 -13.11
N ARG A 18 3.37 -22.12 -11.89
CA ARG A 18 3.88 -22.88 -10.74
C ARG A 18 2.81 -23.05 -9.69
N GLU A 19 2.96 -24.12 -8.92
CA GLU A 19 2.19 -24.34 -7.71
C GLU A 19 2.91 -23.79 -6.48
N GLY A 20 2.15 -23.40 -5.45
CA GLY A 20 2.70 -22.89 -4.19
C GLY A 20 2.88 -21.36 -4.16
N LEU A 21 4.07 -20.90 -3.75
CA LEU A 21 4.33 -19.48 -3.49
C LEU A 21 4.35 -18.65 -4.78
N LEU A 22 3.55 -17.58 -4.82
CA LEU A 22 3.47 -16.66 -5.96
C LEU A 22 4.76 -15.88 -6.19
N PHE A 23 5.37 -15.35 -5.12
CA PHE A 23 6.53 -14.47 -5.23
C PHE A 23 7.82 -15.18 -4.81
N LEU A 24 8.70 -15.43 -5.78
CA LEU A 24 10.02 -16.04 -5.57
C LEU A 24 11.14 -15.08 -6.00
N HIS A 25 12.31 -15.24 -5.39
CA HIS A 25 13.55 -14.65 -5.85
C HIS A 25 14.53 -15.74 -6.26
N ARG A 26 14.87 -15.80 -7.56
CA ARG A 26 15.74 -16.85 -8.13
C ARG A 26 15.28 -18.26 -7.76
N GLY A 27 13.97 -18.52 -7.90
CA GLY A 27 13.36 -19.82 -7.58
C GLY A 27 13.18 -20.13 -6.08
N THR A 28 13.58 -19.23 -5.18
CA THR A 28 13.48 -19.45 -3.73
C THR A 28 12.51 -18.47 -3.05
N PRO A 29 11.90 -18.83 -1.90
CA PRO A 29 11.03 -17.92 -1.16
C PRO A 29 11.72 -16.60 -0.83
N ILE A 30 10.99 -15.48 -0.96
CA ILE A 30 11.54 -14.15 -0.66
C ILE A 30 11.87 -14.03 0.83
N ARG A 31 13.16 -13.85 1.14
CA ARG A 31 13.63 -13.57 2.49
C ARG A 31 13.52 -12.08 2.81
N LYS A 32 13.39 -11.74 4.11
CA LYS A 32 13.34 -10.35 4.61
C LYS A 32 14.48 -9.47 4.08
N LYS A 33 15.71 -10.01 4.03
CA LYS A 33 16.89 -9.30 3.50
C LYS A 33 16.74 -8.95 2.02
N THR A 34 16.26 -9.90 1.22
CA THR A 34 16.01 -9.71 -0.22
C THR A 34 14.93 -8.68 -0.45
N LEU A 35 13.82 -8.78 0.28
CA LEU A 35 12.72 -7.80 0.21
C LEU A 35 13.23 -6.40 0.57
N GLY A 36 13.99 -6.26 1.66
CA GLY A 36 14.55 -4.97 2.07
C GLY A 36 15.50 -4.36 1.03
N ARG A 37 16.35 -5.17 0.39
CA ARG A 37 17.23 -4.71 -0.70
C ARG A 37 16.43 -4.23 -1.91
N ARG A 38 15.44 -5.01 -2.35
CA ARG A 38 14.59 -4.66 -3.50
C ARG A 38 13.73 -3.43 -3.22
N TRP A 39 13.21 -3.32 -2.00
CA TRP A 39 12.48 -2.13 -1.54
C TRP A 39 13.33 -0.86 -1.62
N LYS A 40 14.56 -0.89 -1.09
CA LYS A 40 15.49 0.25 -1.17
C LYS A 40 15.80 0.63 -2.62
N ALA A 41 16.08 -0.36 -3.47
CA ALA A 41 16.35 -0.13 -4.89
C ALA A 41 15.14 0.49 -5.62
N GLY A 42 13.93 0.04 -5.31
CA GLY A 42 12.71 0.65 -5.83
C GLY A 42 12.58 2.10 -5.35
N LEU A 43 12.70 2.35 -4.05
CA LEU A 43 12.58 3.71 -3.49
C LEU A 43 13.58 4.69 -4.10
N SER A 44 14.84 4.29 -4.33
CA SER A 44 15.84 5.18 -4.94
C SER A 44 15.48 5.64 -6.35
N GLN A 45 14.58 4.92 -7.04
CA GLN A 45 14.14 5.24 -8.39
C GLN A 45 12.86 6.10 -8.42
N THR A 46 12.23 6.35 -7.28
CA THR A 46 10.92 7.02 -7.22
C THR A 46 10.98 8.55 -7.22
N GLY A 47 12.15 9.14 -6.98
CA GLY A 47 12.27 10.60 -6.78
C GLY A 47 11.57 11.13 -5.52
N ILE A 48 11.09 10.26 -4.63
CA ILE A 48 10.43 10.66 -3.39
C ILE A 48 11.50 11.20 -2.41
N ASN A 49 11.30 12.42 -1.89
CA ASN A 49 12.11 12.90 -0.77
C ASN A 49 11.84 12.04 0.48
N LEU A 50 12.89 11.37 0.97
CA LEU A 50 12.86 10.47 2.11
C LEU A 50 13.25 11.13 3.44
N GLU A 51 13.67 12.40 3.42
CA GLU A 51 14.09 13.11 4.62
C GLU A 51 12.97 13.15 5.67
N GLY A 52 13.29 12.74 6.91
CA GLY A 52 12.31 12.63 8.00
C GLY A 52 11.25 11.52 7.82
N ARG A 53 11.35 10.67 6.78
CA ARG A 53 10.32 9.65 6.47
C ARG A 53 10.84 8.23 6.61
N ARG A 54 10.13 7.42 7.41
CA ARG A 54 10.39 5.98 7.52
C ARG A 54 9.62 5.20 6.45
N MET A 55 10.19 5.08 5.25
CA MET A 55 9.58 4.30 4.17
C MET A 55 9.96 2.83 4.23
N THR A 56 9.05 2.01 4.75
CA THR A 56 9.17 0.54 4.83
C THR A 56 7.98 -0.13 4.15
N PRO A 57 8.05 -1.43 3.82
CA PRO A 57 6.87 -2.14 3.33
C PRO A 57 5.67 -2.04 4.27
N HIS A 58 5.90 -2.01 5.59
CA HIS A 58 4.84 -1.80 6.58
C HIS A 58 4.18 -0.41 6.47
N ALA A 59 4.91 0.61 6.02
CA ALA A 59 4.33 1.93 5.79
C ALA A 59 3.26 1.91 4.66
N MET A 60 3.33 0.95 3.72
CA MET A 60 2.24 0.77 2.75
C MET A 60 0.95 0.28 3.42
N ARG A 61 1.08 -0.64 4.39
CA ARG A 61 -0.05 -1.10 5.21
C ARG A 61 -0.65 0.04 6.04
N TYR A 62 0.21 0.91 6.59
CA TYR A 62 -0.22 2.15 7.25
C TYR A 62 -1.03 3.03 6.29
N THR A 63 -0.48 3.35 5.12
CA THR A 63 -1.16 4.19 4.13
C THR A 63 -2.49 3.59 3.68
N PHE A 64 -2.55 2.28 3.46
CA PHE A 64 -3.79 1.58 3.14
C PHE A 64 -4.81 1.74 4.27
N ASN A 65 -4.42 1.45 5.51
CA ASN A 65 -5.29 1.56 6.68
C ASN A 65 -5.86 2.97 6.84
N THR A 66 -5.00 4.00 6.84
CA THR A 66 -5.41 5.40 6.99
C THR A 66 -6.39 5.83 5.90
N ARG A 67 -6.16 5.42 4.64
CA ARG A 67 -7.06 5.77 3.53
C ARG A 67 -8.41 5.05 3.62
N MET A 68 -8.40 3.76 3.99
CA MET A 68 -9.61 2.95 4.03
C MET A 68 -10.49 3.23 5.25
N ARG A 69 -9.92 3.69 6.38
CA ARG A 69 -10.68 4.07 7.59
C ARG A 69 -11.73 5.15 7.32
N MET A 70 -11.52 5.99 6.30
CA MET A 70 -12.51 6.99 5.90
C MET A 70 -13.65 6.45 5.01
N LEU A 71 -13.50 5.23 4.50
CA LEU A 71 -14.37 4.67 3.47
C LEU A 71 -15.15 3.44 3.94
N VAL A 72 -14.62 2.71 4.93
CA VAL A 72 -15.22 1.48 5.44
C VAL A 72 -15.32 1.51 6.96
N SER A 73 -16.24 0.70 7.51
CA SER A 73 -16.36 0.54 8.95
C SER A 73 -15.07 -0.02 9.57
N GLU A 74 -14.79 0.33 10.81
CA GLU A 74 -13.62 -0.17 11.54
C GLU A 74 -13.58 -1.70 11.60
N LYS A 75 -14.71 -2.34 11.88
CA LYS A 75 -14.84 -3.80 11.91
C LYS A 75 -14.44 -4.43 10.57
N THR A 76 -14.89 -3.86 9.45
CA THR A 76 -14.51 -4.30 8.10
C THR A 76 -13.02 -4.12 7.86
N LEU A 77 -12.46 -2.97 8.25
CA LEU A 77 -11.05 -2.68 8.06
C LEU A 77 -10.14 -3.62 8.86
N GLN A 78 -10.50 -3.91 10.12
CA GLN A 78 -9.78 -4.86 10.97
C GLN A 78 -9.78 -6.27 10.38
N ALA A 79 -10.91 -6.72 9.83
CA ALA A 79 -11.02 -8.02 9.18
C ALA A 79 -10.12 -8.11 7.94
N VAL A 80 -10.11 -7.07 7.09
CA VAL A 80 -9.27 -7.01 5.87
C VAL A 80 -7.78 -6.98 6.21
N ILE A 81 -7.41 -6.26 7.25
CA ILE A 81 -6.02 -6.10 7.65
C ILE A 81 -5.54 -7.28 8.50
N GLY A 82 -6.45 -8.03 9.14
CA GLY A 82 -6.16 -9.18 9.98
C GLY A 82 -5.68 -8.78 11.39
N HIS A 83 -6.19 -7.68 11.95
CA HIS A 83 -5.93 -7.31 13.34
C HIS A 83 -6.96 -7.94 14.27
N LYS A 84 -6.48 -8.50 15.40
CA LYS A 84 -7.33 -9.10 16.44
C LYS A 84 -7.88 -8.08 17.46
N SER A 85 -7.36 -6.86 17.49
CA SER A 85 -7.79 -5.81 18.43
C SER A 85 -7.71 -4.39 17.85
N GLU A 86 -8.56 -3.51 18.39
CA GLU A 86 -8.65 -2.08 18.05
C GLU A 86 -7.33 -1.34 18.30
N ASN A 87 -6.61 -1.67 19.38
CA ASN A 87 -5.32 -1.05 19.73
C ASN A 87 -4.26 -1.21 18.62
N MET A 88 -4.29 -2.30 17.85
CA MET A 88 -3.37 -2.51 16.73
C MET A 88 -3.68 -1.62 15.52
N THR A 89 -4.88 -1.04 15.47
CA THR A 89 -5.34 -0.14 14.40
C THR A 89 -5.26 1.34 14.83
N SER A 90 -5.33 1.63 16.13
CA SER A 90 -5.19 2.96 16.74
C SER A 90 -3.81 3.61 16.53
N HIS A 91 -2.72 2.84 16.51
CA HIS A 91 -1.35 3.36 16.26
C HIS A 91 -1.15 4.00 14.87
N TYR A 92 -2.16 3.96 14.00
CA TYR A 92 -2.12 4.55 12.68
C TYR A 92 -2.75 5.94 12.57
N ASP A 93 -3.09 6.57 13.70
CA ASP A 93 -3.56 7.95 13.71
C ASP A 93 -2.40 8.95 13.62
N ARG A 94 -2.49 9.81 12.61
CA ARG A 94 -1.69 11.02 12.43
C ARG A 94 -2.69 12.17 12.23
N PRO A 95 -2.96 13.00 13.26
CA PRO A 95 -3.98 14.05 13.23
C PRO A 95 -3.88 15.00 12.03
N HIS A 96 -2.67 15.30 11.56
CA HIS A 96 -2.40 16.19 10.42
C HIS A 96 -3.03 15.72 9.09
N MET A 97 -3.47 14.46 8.97
CA MET A 97 -4.14 13.96 7.77
C MET A 97 -5.59 14.41 7.68
N ILE A 98 -6.28 14.59 8.82
CA ILE A 98 -7.67 15.07 8.87
C ILE A 98 -7.71 16.56 8.52
N GLU A 99 -6.80 17.35 9.09
CA GLU A 99 -6.66 18.78 8.77
C GLU A 99 -6.34 19.00 7.28
N ARG A 100 -5.41 18.20 6.74
CA ARG A 100 -5.04 18.26 5.33
C ARG A 100 -6.17 17.79 4.40
N LEU A 101 -7.01 16.86 4.85
CA LEU A 101 -8.21 16.44 4.11
C LEU A 101 -9.27 17.55 4.06
N MET A 102 -9.47 18.28 5.16
CA MET A 102 -10.37 19.44 5.18
C MET A 102 -9.87 20.56 4.25
N GLN A 103 -8.55 20.78 4.19
CA GLN A 103 -7.93 21.74 3.25
C GLN A 103 -8.04 21.32 1.77
N LEU A 104 -8.18 20.02 1.49
CA LEU A 104 -8.29 19.47 0.14
C LEU A 104 -9.74 19.23 -0.30
N LYS A 105 -10.73 19.57 0.55
CA LYS A 105 -12.17 19.33 0.30
C LYS A 105 -12.65 19.98 -1.00
N ASP A 106 -12.15 21.18 -1.31
CA ASP A 106 -12.51 21.95 -2.51
C ASP A 106 -11.77 21.48 -3.77
N GLN A 107 -10.75 20.64 -3.63
CA GLN A 107 -9.98 20.08 -4.75
C GLN A 107 -10.48 18.70 -5.19
N ARG A 108 -11.59 18.22 -4.64
CA ARG A 108 -12.21 16.92 -5.01
C ARG A 108 -12.39 16.74 -6.52
N SER A 109 -12.76 17.81 -7.23
CA SER A 109 -12.95 17.80 -8.69
C SER A 109 -11.65 17.63 -9.48
N ALA A 110 -10.50 18.03 -8.92
CA ALA A 110 -9.20 17.88 -9.55
C ALA A 110 -8.65 16.44 -9.43
N PHE A 111 -8.98 15.74 -8.35
CA PHE A 111 -8.54 14.35 -8.15
C PHE A 111 -9.30 13.34 -9.02
N GLY A 112 -10.58 13.57 -9.34
CA GLY A 112 -11.33 12.71 -10.26
C GLY A 112 -10.68 12.62 -11.64
N LYS A 113 -10.25 13.76 -12.19
CA LYS A 113 -9.62 13.85 -13.53
C LYS A 113 -8.28 13.12 -13.66
N PHE A 114 -7.59 12.88 -12.55
CA PHE A 114 -6.32 12.13 -12.57
C PHE A 114 -6.55 10.62 -12.69
N TRP A 115 -7.60 10.09 -12.04
CA TRP A 115 -7.90 8.67 -12.06
C TRP A 115 -8.62 8.20 -13.33
N ASP A 116 -9.30 9.12 -14.02
CA ASP A 116 -10.06 8.86 -15.26
C ASP A 116 -9.18 8.89 -16.53
N ARG A 117 -7.89 9.24 -16.43
CA ARG A 117 -6.96 9.31 -17.57
C ARG A 117 -5.97 8.13 -17.68
N THR A 118 -6.15 7.07 -16.88
CA THR A 118 -5.32 5.83 -16.89
C THR A 118 -6.14 4.58 -16.68
#